data_AF-A0A1I7T6Q1-F1
#
_entry.id   AF-A0A1I7T6Q1-F1
#
_cell.length_a   1.000
_cell.length_b   1.000
_cell.length_c   1.000
_cell.angle_alpha   90.00
_cell.angle_beta   90.00
_cell.angle_gamma   90.00
#
_symmetry.space_group_name_H-M   'P 1'
#
loop_
_entity.id
_entity.type
_entity.pdbx_description
1 polymer ?
#
loop_
_entity_poly.entity_id
_entity_poly.type
_entity_poly.pdbx_seq_one_letter_code
_entity_poly.pdbx_strand_id
1 'polypeptide(L)'
;MVSYKLTYFDGRGAGEICRQIFAFAGQKYEDERLSDEQWAEYKAAGKAPYNQLPMLTIDGKPLAQSHAMARYLAREFGINGNSRFEEGQVNSLADQFKDYQAEVRPYLSVKFGEKEGDADELYKTVFLPAFKKHYGLFTKALKASGKGFLVGDSLTWIDLLIAEHSSNLLRADPVHLFEEMPEMKEHSERIHSIPQIKKWIQERPVSDW
;
A
#
# COMPACT_ATOMS: atom_id res chain seq x y z
N MET A 1 21.01 -11.62 -14.06
CA MET A 1 19.81 -10.79 -13.89
C MET A 1 19.41 -10.90 -12.43
N VAL A 2 19.09 -9.79 -11.77
CA VAL A 2 18.71 -9.81 -10.34
C VAL A 2 17.46 -10.67 -10.18
N SER A 3 17.48 -11.56 -9.19
CA SER A 3 16.36 -12.42 -8.83
C SER A 3 15.58 -11.81 -7.67
N TYR A 4 14.26 -11.71 -7.86
CA TYR A 4 13.34 -11.18 -6.86
C TYR A 4 12.30 -12.23 -6.50
N LYS A 5 12.09 -12.44 -5.20
CA LYS A 5 10.96 -13.21 -4.66
C LYS A 5 10.24 -12.41 -3.58
N LEU A 6 8.95 -12.21 -3.73
CA LEU A 6 8.08 -11.63 -2.71
C LEU A 6 7.35 -12.76 -2.00
N THR A 7 7.53 -12.86 -0.68
CA THR A 7 6.78 -13.81 0.17
C THR A 7 5.76 -13.02 1.00
N TYR A 8 4.47 -13.34 0.84
CA TYR A 8 3.38 -12.74 1.62
C TYR A 8 2.20 -13.71 1.75
N PHE A 9 1.15 -13.33 2.49
CA PHE A 9 -0.12 -14.04 2.49
C PHE A 9 -0.80 -14.00 1.11
N ASP A 10 -1.73 -14.92 0.87
CA ASP A 10 -2.58 -14.90 -0.32
C ASP A 10 -3.64 -13.80 -0.28
N GLY A 11 -3.17 -12.56 -0.43
CA GLY A 11 -3.99 -11.36 -0.47
C GLY A 11 -3.15 -10.17 -0.93
N ARG A 12 -3.79 -8.99 -1.06
CA ARG A 12 -3.11 -7.74 -1.43
C ARG A 12 -2.33 -7.24 -0.22
N GLY A 13 -3.04 -6.71 0.78
CA GLY A 13 -2.48 -6.22 2.04
C GLY A 13 -1.17 -5.42 1.88
N ALA A 14 -0.22 -5.65 2.78
CA ALA A 14 1.06 -4.94 2.79
C ALA A 14 2.05 -5.41 1.71
N GLY A 15 1.79 -6.52 1.02
CA GLY A 15 2.62 -7.03 -0.09
C GLY A 15 2.31 -6.34 -1.42
N GLU A 16 1.09 -5.84 -1.59
CA GLU A 16 0.58 -5.32 -2.86
C GLU A 16 1.41 -4.18 -3.44
N ILE A 17 1.93 -3.30 -2.59
CA ILE A 17 2.76 -2.19 -3.03
C ILE A 17 4.01 -2.67 -3.79
N CYS A 18 4.64 -3.76 -3.35
CA CYS A 18 5.80 -4.32 -4.06
C CYS A 18 5.37 -4.93 -5.40
N ARG A 19 4.21 -5.60 -5.45
CA ARG A 19 3.68 -6.17 -6.70
C ARG A 19 3.37 -5.10 -7.74
N GLN A 20 2.75 -3.99 -7.33
CA GLN A 20 2.47 -2.87 -8.22
C GLN A 20 3.75 -2.18 -8.71
N ILE A 21 4.77 -2.05 -7.86
CA ILE A 21 6.08 -1.54 -8.27
C ILE A 21 6.72 -2.45 -9.33
N PHE A 22 6.71 -3.77 -9.13
CA PHE A 22 7.21 -4.73 -10.13
C PHE A 22 6.41 -4.67 -11.44
N ALA A 23 5.08 -4.58 -11.35
CA ALA A 23 4.21 -4.44 -12.51
C ALA A 23 4.54 -3.17 -13.31
N PHE A 24 4.66 -2.02 -12.64
CA PHE A 24 5.03 -0.75 -13.28
C PHE A 24 6.37 -0.85 -14.02
N ALA A 25 7.37 -1.45 -13.38
CA ALA A 25 8.71 -1.63 -13.93
C ALA A 25 8.81 -2.70 -15.03
N GLY A 26 7.77 -3.52 -15.22
CA GLY A 26 7.84 -4.71 -16.08
C GLY A 26 8.85 -5.75 -15.59
N GLN A 27 9.19 -5.71 -14.30
CA GLN A 27 10.18 -6.58 -13.69
C GLN A 27 9.54 -7.92 -13.30
N LYS A 28 10.16 -9.02 -13.76
CA LYS A 28 9.75 -10.36 -13.34
C LYS A 28 10.20 -10.64 -11.90
N TYR A 29 9.33 -11.29 -11.14
CA TYR A 29 9.58 -11.75 -9.78
C TYR A 29 8.77 -13.02 -9.50
N GLU A 30 9.15 -13.75 -8.47
CA GLU A 30 8.35 -14.85 -7.91
C GLU A 30 7.40 -14.30 -6.84
N ASP A 31 6.08 -14.48 -7.02
CA ASP A 31 5.04 -14.10 -6.05
C ASP A 31 4.66 -15.33 -5.19
N GLU A 32 5.40 -15.56 -4.12
CA GLU A 32 5.19 -16.66 -3.19
C GLU A 32 4.09 -16.28 -2.18
N ARG A 33 2.93 -16.93 -2.31
CA ARG A 33 1.75 -16.69 -1.49
C ARG A 33 1.56 -17.85 -0.53
N LEU A 34 1.60 -17.56 0.77
CA LEU A 34 1.47 -18.56 1.82
C LEU A 34 0.04 -18.60 2.36
N SER A 35 -0.47 -19.82 2.60
CA SER A 35 -1.62 -20.04 3.49
C SER A 35 -1.23 -19.78 4.95
N ASP A 36 -2.21 -19.73 5.85
CA ASP A 36 -1.94 -19.56 7.29
C ASP A 36 -1.12 -20.71 7.87
N GLU A 37 -1.37 -21.95 7.42
CA GLU A 37 -0.60 -23.13 7.83
C GLU A 37 0.84 -23.06 7.32
N GLN A 38 1.03 -22.72 6.05
CA GLN A 38 2.36 -22.54 5.47
C GLN A 38 3.13 -21.41 6.16
N TRP A 39 2.44 -20.32 6.52
CA TRP A 39 3.04 -19.24 7.30
C TRP A 39 3.47 -19.72 8.69
N ALA A 40 2.64 -20.50 9.40
CA ALA A 40 3.01 -21.03 10.70
C ALA A 40 4.30 -21.88 10.64
N GLU A 41 4.42 -22.75 9.64
CA GLU A 41 5.64 -23.52 9.37
C GLU A 41 6.84 -22.63 9.00
N TYR A 42 6.61 -21.65 8.13
CA TYR A 42 7.64 -20.71 7.68
C TYR A 42 8.23 -19.91 8.84
N LYS A 43 7.35 -19.44 9.74
CA LYS A 43 7.69 -18.72 10.97
C LYS A 43 8.43 -19.61 11.96
N ALA A 44 7.94 -20.83 12.20
CA ALA A 44 8.58 -21.79 13.10
C ALA A 44 10.00 -22.17 12.62
N ALA A 45 10.22 -22.20 11.31
CA ALA A 45 11.54 -22.43 10.70
C ALA A 45 12.49 -21.21 10.76
N GLY A 46 12.09 -20.07 11.34
CA GLY A 46 12.93 -18.88 11.48
C GLY A 46 13.28 -18.18 10.15
N LYS A 47 12.48 -18.42 9.10
CA LYS A 47 12.77 -17.89 7.75
C LYS A 47 12.40 -16.41 7.57
N ALA A 48 11.61 -15.83 8.48
CA ALA A 48 11.20 -14.42 8.45
C ALA A 48 12.03 -13.59 9.46
N PRO A 49 12.84 -12.60 9.02
CA PRO A 49 13.77 -11.86 9.87
C PRO A 49 13.18 -11.26 11.14
N TYR A 50 11.91 -10.83 11.06
CA TYR A 50 11.18 -10.21 12.18
C TYR A 50 9.91 -11.00 12.55
N ASN A 51 9.84 -12.29 12.21
CA ASN A 51 8.67 -13.13 12.47
C ASN A 51 7.35 -12.56 11.90
N GLN A 52 7.45 -11.81 10.80
CA GLN A 52 6.36 -11.15 10.10
C GLN A 52 6.58 -11.21 8.59
N LEU A 53 5.47 -11.15 7.85
CA LEU A 53 5.42 -10.91 6.41
C LEU A 53 4.89 -9.47 6.15
N PRO A 54 5.17 -8.85 5.00
CA PRO A 54 5.90 -9.39 3.84
C PRO A 54 7.42 -9.39 4.00
N MET A 55 8.07 -10.19 3.14
CA MET A 55 9.51 -10.20 2.95
C MET A 55 9.85 -10.27 1.46
N LEU A 56 10.88 -9.53 1.04
CA LEU A 56 11.47 -9.58 -0.28
C LEU A 56 12.82 -10.28 -0.20
N THR A 57 13.06 -11.27 -1.07
CA THR A 57 14.38 -11.88 -1.24
C THR A 57 15.01 -11.37 -2.53
N ILE A 58 16.21 -10.78 -2.43
CA ILE A 58 16.98 -10.21 -3.54
C ILE A 58 18.28 -10.98 -3.64
N ASP A 59 18.46 -11.78 -4.70
CA ASP A 59 19.65 -12.64 -4.87
C ASP A 59 19.98 -13.46 -3.60
N GLY A 60 18.95 -14.06 -3.01
CA GLY A 60 19.05 -14.88 -1.80
C GLY A 60 19.13 -14.09 -0.49
N LYS A 61 19.16 -12.75 -0.51
CA LYS A 61 19.24 -11.91 0.69
C LYS A 61 17.86 -11.39 1.11
N PRO A 62 17.41 -11.63 2.34
CA PRO A 62 16.10 -11.18 2.80
C PRO A 62 16.08 -9.70 3.18
N LEU A 63 15.00 -9.01 2.81
CA LEU A 63 14.64 -7.66 3.22
C LEU A 63 13.17 -7.68 3.66
N ALA A 64 12.90 -7.46 4.94
CA ALA A 64 11.56 -7.39 5.50
C ALA A 64 11.08 -5.92 5.63
N GLN A 65 9.85 -5.73 6.13
CA GLN A 65 9.14 -4.45 6.28
C GLN A 65 8.67 -3.86 4.95
N SER A 66 7.35 -3.84 4.74
CA SER A 66 6.70 -3.47 3.47
C SER A 66 7.20 -2.14 2.90
N HIS A 67 7.34 -1.09 3.72
CA HIS A 67 7.80 0.22 3.25
C HIS A 67 9.32 0.27 2.98
N ALA A 68 10.12 -0.54 3.67
CA ALA A 68 11.54 -0.65 3.37
C ALA A 68 11.75 -1.36 2.02
N MET A 69 11.00 -2.44 1.78
CA MET A 69 10.96 -3.16 0.50
C MET A 69 10.47 -2.25 -0.63
N ALA A 70 9.33 -1.56 -0.44
CA ALA A 70 8.76 -0.67 -1.44
C ALA A 70 9.74 0.46 -1.80
N ARG A 71 10.35 1.10 -0.81
CA ARG A 71 11.36 2.14 -1.04
C ARG A 71 12.60 1.63 -1.77
N TYR A 72 13.06 0.42 -1.43
CA TYR A 72 14.17 -0.21 -2.13
C TYR A 72 13.84 -0.39 -3.62
N LEU A 73 12.71 -1.05 -3.93
CA LEU A 73 12.28 -1.30 -5.31
C LEU A 73 12.00 0.00 -6.06
N ALA A 74 11.38 0.97 -5.40
CA ALA A 74 11.07 2.27 -6.00
C ALA A 74 12.33 3.04 -6.39
N ARG A 75 13.43 2.92 -5.62
CA ARG A 75 14.73 3.48 -6.00
C ARG A 75 15.33 2.76 -7.21
N GLU A 76 15.29 1.43 -7.21
CA GLU A 76 15.80 0.62 -8.33
C GLU A 76 15.05 0.91 -9.65
N PHE A 77 13.75 1.22 -9.57
CA PHE A 77 12.90 1.43 -10.75
C PHE A 77 12.48 2.88 -10.99
N GLY A 78 13.13 3.84 -10.32
CA GLY A 78 12.98 5.27 -10.63
C GLY A 78 11.64 5.89 -10.26
N ILE A 79 10.96 5.39 -9.23
CA ILE A 79 9.68 5.91 -8.72
C ILE A 79 9.73 6.25 -7.22
N ASN A 80 10.89 6.73 -6.74
CA ASN A 80 11.07 7.21 -5.36
C ASN A 80 11.18 8.74 -5.26
N GLY A 81 10.90 9.49 -6.34
CA GLY A 81 11.12 10.95 -6.44
C GLY A 81 12.39 11.29 -7.21
N ASN A 82 12.44 12.50 -7.78
CA ASN A 82 13.49 12.95 -8.70
C ASN A 82 14.63 13.72 -8.02
N SER A 83 14.52 13.95 -6.72
CA SER A 83 15.57 14.57 -5.91
C SER A 83 15.58 13.97 -4.51
N ARG A 84 16.70 14.14 -3.79
CA ARG A 84 16.78 13.72 -2.39
C ARG A 84 15.70 14.34 -1.50
N PHE A 85 15.25 15.55 -1.84
CA PHE A 85 14.19 16.22 -1.10
C PHE A 85 12.83 15.58 -1.40
N GLU A 86 12.54 15.30 -2.68
CA GLU A 86 11.32 14.56 -3.06
C GLU A 86 11.29 13.16 -2.46
N GLU A 87 12.41 12.43 -2.44
CA GLU A 87 12.52 11.15 -1.73
C GLU A 87 12.16 11.31 -0.24
N GLY A 88 12.61 12.40 0.39
CA GLY A 88 12.25 12.74 1.77
C GLY A 88 10.75 13.00 1.93
N GLN A 89 10.12 13.69 0.99
CA GLN A 89 8.68 13.95 1.00
C GLN A 89 7.86 12.68 0.79
N VAL A 90 8.25 11.82 -0.15
CA VAL A 90 7.66 10.50 -0.38
C VAL A 90 7.71 9.67 0.90
N ASN A 91 8.88 9.62 1.55
CA ASN A 91 9.05 8.95 2.84
C ASN A 91 8.13 9.53 3.92
N SER A 92 8.07 10.86 4.04
CA SER A 92 7.25 11.53 5.04
C SER A 92 5.77 11.21 4.89
N LEU A 93 5.26 11.17 3.65
CA LEU A 93 3.86 10.82 3.39
C LEU A 93 3.58 9.33 3.64
N ALA A 94 4.55 8.45 3.34
CA ALA A 94 4.41 7.03 3.64
C ALA A 94 4.40 6.75 5.14
N ASP A 95 5.22 7.45 5.93
CA ASP A 95 5.18 7.33 7.39
C ASP A 95 3.89 7.95 7.97
N GLN A 96 3.39 9.05 7.40
CA GLN A 96 2.07 9.59 7.74
C GLN A 96 0.94 8.58 7.45
N PHE A 97 1.06 7.79 6.37
CA PHE A 97 0.12 6.71 6.08
C PHE A 97 0.19 5.58 7.11
N LYS A 98 1.38 5.27 7.67
CA LYS A 98 1.47 4.34 8.80
C LYS A 98 0.77 4.86 10.04
N ASP A 99 0.89 6.16 10.34
CA ASP A 99 0.18 6.77 11.47
C ASP A 99 -1.34 6.68 11.26
N TYR A 100 -1.81 6.91 10.03
CA TYR A 100 -3.21 6.63 9.66
C TYR A 100 -3.59 5.18 9.92
N GLN A 101 -2.80 4.21 9.43
CA GLN A 101 -3.07 2.78 9.62
C GLN A 101 -3.11 2.39 11.10
N ALA A 102 -2.22 2.94 11.92
CA ALA A 102 -2.19 2.72 13.36
C ALA A 102 -3.45 3.27 14.03
N GLU A 103 -3.89 4.47 13.65
CA GLU A 103 -5.10 5.08 14.20
C GLU A 103 -6.38 4.33 13.83
N VAL A 104 -6.50 3.82 12.60
CA VAL A 104 -7.70 3.07 12.18
C VAL A 104 -7.66 1.59 12.60
N ARG A 105 -6.55 1.11 13.16
CA ARG A 105 -6.37 -0.29 13.53
C ARG A 105 -7.46 -0.85 14.46
N PRO A 106 -7.97 -0.11 15.48
CA PRO A 106 -9.07 -0.62 16.31
C PRO A 106 -10.32 -0.96 15.48
N TYR A 107 -10.73 -0.06 14.59
CA TYR A 107 -11.86 -0.30 13.67
C TYR A 107 -11.60 -1.50 12.76
N LEU A 108 -10.43 -1.55 12.11
CA LEU A 108 -10.09 -2.63 11.18
C LEU A 108 -10.04 -3.99 11.87
N SER A 109 -9.51 -4.06 13.10
CA SER A 109 -9.43 -5.32 13.86
C SER A 109 -10.82 -5.89 14.16
N VAL A 110 -11.80 -5.03 14.47
CA VAL A 110 -13.19 -5.46 14.68
C VAL A 110 -13.86 -5.80 13.35
N LYS A 111 -13.71 -4.95 12.34
CA LYS A 111 -14.30 -5.15 11.00
C LYS A 111 -13.87 -6.48 10.36
N PHE A 112 -12.61 -6.86 10.53
CA PHE A 112 -12.07 -8.11 9.98
C PHE A 112 -12.21 -9.31 10.92
N GLY A 113 -12.93 -9.16 12.04
CA GLY A 113 -13.19 -10.27 12.98
C GLY A 113 -11.97 -10.71 13.79
N GLU A 114 -10.89 -9.94 13.80
CA GLU A 114 -9.72 -10.23 14.65
C GLU A 114 -9.98 -9.94 16.14
N LYS A 115 -10.93 -9.05 16.43
CA LYS A 115 -11.38 -8.69 17.78
C LYS A 115 -12.88 -8.52 17.82
N GLU A 116 -13.48 -8.79 18.98
CA GLU A 116 -14.87 -8.44 19.26
C GLU A 116 -15.02 -6.93 19.48
N GLY A 117 -16.16 -6.35 19.07
CA GLY A 117 -16.49 -4.95 19.28
C GLY A 117 -17.63 -4.46 18.39
N ASP A 118 -18.02 -3.18 18.56
CA ASP A 118 -19.01 -2.51 17.71
C ASP A 118 -18.30 -1.80 16.55
N ALA A 119 -18.39 -2.38 15.35
CA ALA A 119 -17.77 -1.83 14.15
C ALA A 119 -18.39 -0.49 13.71
N ASP A 120 -19.70 -0.28 13.95
CA ASP A 120 -20.41 0.93 13.55
C ASP A 120 -20.06 2.11 14.45
N GLU A 121 -19.90 1.86 15.76
CA GLU A 121 -19.40 2.84 16.72
C GLU A 121 -17.95 3.23 16.38
N LEU A 122 -17.06 2.24 16.17
CA LEU A 122 -15.66 2.48 15.82
C LEU A 122 -15.51 3.15 14.45
N TYR A 123 -16.43 2.91 13.52
CA TYR A 123 -16.45 3.63 12.25
C TYR A 123 -16.60 5.14 12.47
N LYS A 124 -17.57 5.53 13.30
CA LYS A 124 -17.89 6.94 13.58
C LYS A 124 -16.86 7.63 14.45
N THR A 125 -16.32 6.93 15.45
CA THR A 125 -15.48 7.52 16.50
C THR A 125 -13.98 7.41 16.21
N VAL A 126 -13.56 6.43 15.41
CA VAL A 126 -12.14 6.15 15.11
C VAL A 126 -11.86 6.31 13.62
N PHE A 127 -12.51 5.52 12.76
CA PHE A 127 -12.16 5.47 11.35
C PHE A 127 -12.43 6.79 10.63
N LEU A 128 -13.65 7.33 10.72
CA LEU A 128 -14.03 8.56 10.00
C LEU A 128 -13.18 9.77 10.42
N PRO A 129 -12.96 10.06 11.72
CA PRO A 129 -12.09 11.16 12.12
C PRO A 129 -10.65 10.99 11.65
N ALA A 130 -10.07 9.80 11.78
CA ALA A 130 -8.72 9.51 11.32
C ALA A 130 -8.61 9.64 9.79
N PHE A 131 -9.56 9.07 9.04
CA PHE A 131 -9.64 9.21 7.59
C PHE A 131 -9.67 10.69 7.18
N LYS A 132 -10.63 11.48 7.70
CA LYS A 132 -10.75 12.91 7.36
C LYS A 132 -9.46 13.70 7.65
N LYS A 133 -8.84 13.44 8.81
CA LYS A 133 -7.58 14.08 9.19
C LYS A 133 -6.46 13.75 8.21
N HIS A 134 -6.20 12.47 7.98
CA HIS A 134 -5.04 12.01 7.22
C HIS A 134 -5.21 12.20 5.71
N TYR A 135 -6.39 11.88 5.17
CA TYR A 135 -6.68 12.18 3.77
C TYR A 135 -6.72 13.69 3.49
N GLY A 136 -7.14 14.52 4.45
CA GLY A 136 -7.00 15.96 4.33
C GLY A 136 -5.55 16.43 4.15
N LEU A 137 -4.58 15.73 4.76
CA LEU A 137 -3.14 15.98 4.54
C LEU A 137 -2.68 15.50 3.16
N PHE A 138 -3.12 14.32 2.72
CA PHE A 138 -2.81 13.81 1.37
C PHE A 138 -3.40 14.69 0.26
N THR A 139 -4.63 15.18 0.43
CA THR A 139 -5.25 16.14 -0.48
C THR A 139 -4.45 17.45 -0.56
N LYS A 140 -3.93 17.95 0.57
CA LYS A 140 -3.04 19.12 0.57
C LYS A 140 -1.75 18.86 -0.20
N ALA A 141 -1.13 17.69 -0.04
CA ALA A 141 0.07 17.30 -0.78
C ALA A 141 -0.20 17.21 -2.30
N LEU A 142 -1.29 16.54 -2.68
CA LEU A 142 -1.74 16.44 -4.08
C LEU A 142 -1.95 17.82 -4.73
N LYS A 143 -2.63 18.73 -4.00
CA LYS A 143 -2.85 20.11 -4.47
C LYS A 143 -1.56 20.91 -4.56
N ALA A 144 -0.63 20.72 -3.62
CA ALA A 144 0.65 21.41 -3.61
C ALA A 144 1.57 20.98 -4.77
N SER A 145 1.55 19.69 -5.16
CA SER A 145 2.19 19.22 -6.39
C SER A 145 1.56 19.90 -7.62
N GLY A 146 0.23 19.90 -7.71
CA GLY A 146 -0.50 20.47 -8.84
C GLY A 146 -0.32 19.69 -10.15
N LYS A 147 0.25 18.48 -10.10
CA LYS A 147 0.52 17.62 -11.27
C LYS A 147 -0.29 16.33 -11.29
N GLY A 148 -1.16 16.14 -10.29
CA GLY A 148 -1.96 14.92 -10.15
C GLY A 148 -1.22 13.76 -9.47
N PHE A 149 -0.04 14.00 -8.91
CA PHE A 149 0.74 13.09 -8.07
C PHE A 149 0.92 13.70 -6.68
N LEU A 150 1.21 12.88 -5.67
CA LEU A 150 1.37 13.34 -4.29
C LEU A 150 2.68 14.11 -4.08
N VAL A 151 3.73 13.81 -4.84
CA VAL A 151 5.04 14.47 -4.78
C VAL A 151 5.57 14.70 -6.18
N GLY A 152 6.12 15.88 -6.45
CA GLY A 152 6.73 16.20 -7.74
C GLY A 152 5.73 16.20 -8.89
N ASP A 153 6.17 15.79 -10.08
CA ASP A 153 5.41 15.82 -11.32
C ASP A 153 5.26 14.45 -12.01
N SER A 154 5.68 13.38 -11.33
CA SER A 154 5.74 12.03 -11.87
C SER A 154 5.35 11.00 -10.81
N LEU A 155 5.06 9.77 -11.26
CA LEU A 155 4.64 8.69 -10.38
C LEU A 155 5.71 8.38 -9.33
N THR A 156 5.26 8.26 -8.07
CA THR A 156 6.06 7.71 -6.98
C THR A 156 5.33 6.52 -6.33
N TRP A 157 6.05 5.70 -5.57
CA TRP A 157 5.40 4.57 -4.89
C TRP A 157 4.37 4.98 -3.82
N ILE A 158 4.44 6.21 -3.28
CA ILE A 158 3.39 6.70 -2.37
C ILE A 158 2.07 6.91 -3.12
N ASP A 159 2.10 7.24 -4.41
CA ASP A 159 0.89 7.32 -5.24
C ASP A 159 0.24 5.95 -5.37
N LEU A 160 1.02 4.89 -5.64
CA LEU A 160 0.53 3.51 -5.71
C LEU A 160 -0.09 3.07 -4.38
N LEU A 161 0.58 3.37 -3.26
CA LEU A 161 0.13 3.00 -1.92
C LEU A 161 -1.22 3.65 -1.57
N ILE A 162 -1.34 4.97 -1.79
CA ILE A 162 -2.57 5.72 -1.49
C ILE A 162 -3.67 5.39 -2.49
N ALA A 163 -3.37 5.14 -3.76
CA ALA A 163 -4.36 4.77 -4.77
C ALA A 163 -4.98 3.39 -4.48
N GLU A 164 -4.17 2.38 -4.14
CA GLU A 164 -4.65 1.05 -3.75
C GLU A 164 -5.53 1.13 -2.51
N HIS A 165 -5.09 1.85 -1.47
CA HIS A 165 -5.89 2.02 -0.26
C HIS A 165 -7.21 2.75 -0.54
N SER A 166 -7.17 3.84 -1.31
CA SER A 166 -8.38 4.60 -1.69
C SER A 166 -9.35 3.76 -2.51
N SER A 167 -8.86 2.90 -3.40
CA SER A 167 -9.71 1.98 -4.16
C SER A 167 -10.39 0.95 -3.27
N ASN A 168 -9.71 0.43 -2.24
CA ASN A 168 -10.32 -0.46 -1.25
C ASN A 168 -11.42 0.26 -0.46
N LEU A 169 -11.20 1.52 -0.10
CA LEU A 169 -12.21 2.34 0.57
C LEU A 169 -13.41 2.66 -0.33
N LEU A 170 -13.18 3.03 -1.60
CA LEU A 170 -14.23 3.30 -2.59
C LEU A 170 -15.07 2.06 -2.91
N ARG A 171 -14.49 0.84 -2.82
CA ARG A 171 -15.28 -0.39 -2.95
C ARG A 171 -16.22 -0.61 -1.76
N ALA A 172 -15.83 -0.16 -0.57
CA ALA A 172 -16.62 -0.31 0.65
C ALA A 172 -17.69 0.79 0.80
N ASP A 173 -17.37 2.02 0.39
CA ASP A 173 -18.26 3.18 0.35
C ASP A 173 -18.00 4.00 -0.92
N PRO A 174 -18.69 3.68 -2.03
CA PRO A 174 -18.43 4.27 -3.34
C PRO A 174 -18.91 5.71 -3.48
N VAL A 175 -19.74 6.18 -2.54
CA VAL A 175 -20.42 7.47 -2.65
C VAL A 175 -19.91 8.43 -1.59
N HIS A 176 -20.06 8.12 -0.30
CA HIS A 176 -20.05 9.16 0.74
C HIS A 176 -18.66 9.53 1.24
N LEU A 177 -17.79 8.54 1.42
CA LEU A 177 -16.50 8.75 2.07
C LEU A 177 -15.60 9.80 1.38
N PHE A 178 -15.69 9.91 0.06
CA PHE A 178 -14.86 10.82 -0.74
C PHE A 178 -15.58 12.10 -1.20
N GLU A 179 -16.83 12.35 -0.78
CA GLU A 179 -17.59 13.56 -1.18
C GLU A 179 -16.87 14.87 -0.82
N GLU A 180 -16.21 14.91 0.34
CA GLU A 180 -15.47 16.08 0.83
C GLU A 180 -14.04 16.18 0.24
N MET A 181 -13.60 15.18 -0.54
CA MET A 181 -12.24 15.07 -1.08
C MET A 181 -12.21 14.36 -2.45
N PRO A 182 -12.98 14.85 -3.45
CA PRO A 182 -13.09 14.21 -4.76
C PRO A 182 -11.74 14.07 -5.47
N GLU A 183 -10.78 14.94 -5.18
CA GLU A 183 -9.45 14.91 -5.79
C GLU A 183 -8.67 13.62 -5.44
N MET A 184 -8.94 13.02 -4.27
CA MET A 184 -8.33 11.75 -3.88
C MET A 184 -8.95 10.55 -4.61
N LYS A 185 -10.23 10.63 -4.97
CA LYS A 185 -10.87 9.67 -5.87
C LYS A 185 -10.27 9.77 -7.26
N GLU A 186 -10.16 10.98 -7.80
CA GLU A 186 -9.53 11.23 -9.10
C GLU A 186 -8.06 10.80 -9.14
N HIS A 187 -7.32 10.99 -8.05
CA HIS A 187 -5.96 10.46 -7.90
C HIS A 187 -5.95 8.94 -8.01
N SER A 188 -6.76 8.22 -7.25
CA SER A 188 -6.84 6.75 -7.32
C SER A 188 -7.17 6.25 -8.74
N GLU A 189 -8.14 6.87 -9.40
CA GLU A 189 -8.53 6.55 -10.78
C GLU A 189 -7.37 6.80 -11.77
N ARG A 190 -6.68 7.95 -11.64
CA ARG A 190 -5.52 8.27 -12.48
C ARG A 190 -4.42 7.22 -12.33
N ILE A 191 -4.03 6.88 -11.10
CA ILE A 191 -2.94 5.93 -10.85
C ILE A 191 -3.32 4.53 -11.36
N HIS A 192 -4.55 4.08 -11.10
CA HIS A 192 -5.02 2.79 -11.59
C HIS A 192 -5.28 2.73 -13.10
N SER A 193 -5.31 3.88 -13.78
CA SER A 193 -5.39 3.95 -15.24
C SER A 193 -4.04 3.76 -15.94
N ILE A 194 -2.91 3.85 -15.21
CA ILE A 194 -1.57 3.62 -15.76
C ILE A 194 -1.52 2.22 -16.37
N PRO A 195 -1.14 2.04 -17.66
CA PRO A 195 -1.35 0.79 -18.38
C PRO A 195 -0.81 -0.46 -17.66
N GLN A 196 0.40 -0.38 -17.09
CA GLN A 196 1.01 -1.48 -16.35
C GLN A 196 0.25 -1.82 -15.06
N ILE A 197 -0.20 -0.81 -14.33
CA ILE A 197 -0.97 -0.98 -13.09
C ILE A 197 -2.36 -1.52 -13.39
N LYS A 198 -3.04 -0.94 -14.39
CA LYS A 198 -4.34 -1.41 -14.87
C LYS A 198 -4.31 -2.89 -15.25
N LYS A 199 -3.29 -3.28 -16.03
CA LYS A 199 -3.08 -4.68 -16.42
C LYS A 199 -2.91 -5.57 -15.19
N TRP A 200 -2.06 -5.19 -14.25
CA TRP A 200 -1.86 -5.94 -13.01
C TRP A 200 -3.17 -6.09 -12.21
N ILE A 201 -3.95 -5.02 -12.04
CA ILE A 201 -5.22 -5.07 -11.32
C ILE A 201 -6.24 -6.01 -12.00
N GLN A 202 -6.22 -6.10 -13.33
CA GLN A 202 -7.08 -7.01 -14.09
C GLN A 202 -6.65 -8.49 -14.00
N GLU A 203 -5.36 -8.74 -13.82
CA GLU A 203 -4.77 -10.10 -13.83
C GLU A 203 -4.48 -10.67 -12.43
N ARG A 204 -4.36 -9.81 -11.40
CA ARG A 204 -4.03 -10.25 -10.04
C ARG A 204 -5.12 -11.16 -9.45
N PRO A 205 -4.75 -12.12 -8.58
CA PRO A 205 -5.73 -12.93 -7.87
C PRO A 205 -6.76 -12.07 -7.12
N VAL A 206 -8.02 -12.47 -7.17
CA VAL A 206 -9.10 -11.80 -6.44
C VAL A 206 -9.03 -12.23 -4.98
N SER A 207 -8.92 -11.25 -4.08
CA SER A 207 -8.94 -11.45 -2.63
C SER A 207 -9.83 -10.41 -1.95
N ASP A 208 -10.33 -10.73 -0.76
CA ASP A 208 -11.17 -9.80 0.03
C ASP A 208 -10.37 -8.63 0.63
N TRP A 209 -9.04 -8.79 0.75
CA TRP A 209 -8.09 -7.84 1.33
C TRP A 209 -6.76 -7.81 0.58
#